data_AF-A0A6L6EY44-F1
#
_entry.id   AF-A0A6L6EY44-F1
#
_cell.length_a   1.000
_cell.length_b   1.000
_cell.length_c   1.000
_cell.angle_alpha   90.00
_cell.angle_beta   90.00
_cell.angle_gamma   90.00
#
_symmetry.space_group_name_H-M   'P 1'
#
loop_
_entity.id
_entity.type
_entity.pdbx_description
1 polymer ?
#
loop_
_entity_poly.entity_id
_entity_poly.type
_entity_poly.pdbx_seq_one_letter_code
_entity_poly.pdbx_strand_id
1 'polypeptide(L)'
;MKLSRWLPPVMGLVVFLVTVVGLGLVVGDWTSRNLEMRALVGAVEDSESAMTWTDDQIQSIIKQYGDTGKLTAAQKTKAWDALSEAAYAGQFAIGAAGDEVAAVTVLPWHKDILQAQAAYVAHNQAWQDYMKIATEDPVALFKTQPAVNSTFEAAGPLMKKAVPIPALFELKDRVELIFAPEPAGTPSGSSGPTQEVRYFPTSVIH
;
A
#
# COMPACT_ATOMS: atom_id res chain seq x y z
N MET A 1 -32.89 -11.76 -57.35
CA MET A 1 -31.62 -12.45 -57.01
C MET A 1 -31.95 -13.61 -56.06
N LYS A 2 -31.65 -14.87 -56.43
CA LYS A 2 -31.82 -16.01 -55.51
C LYS A 2 -30.58 -16.06 -54.61
N LEU A 3 -30.74 -15.79 -53.32
CA LEU A 3 -29.67 -16.01 -52.34
C LEU A 3 -29.28 -17.50 -52.36
N SER A 4 -27.98 -17.78 -52.43
CA SER A 4 -27.46 -19.15 -52.37
C SER A 4 -27.97 -19.85 -51.10
N ARG A 5 -28.49 -21.08 -51.21
CA ARG A 5 -28.99 -21.87 -50.06
C ARG A 5 -27.93 -22.10 -48.98
N TRP A 6 -26.65 -21.89 -49.31
CA TRP A 6 -25.51 -22.04 -48.41
C TRP A 6 -25.17 -20.75 -47.63
N LEU A 7 -25.68 -19.59 -48.03
CA LEU A 7 -25.40 -18.32 -47.34
C LEU A 7 -25.92 -18.29 -45.89
N PRO A 8 -27.19 -18.68 -45.61
CA PRO A 8 -27.72 -18.63 -44.25
C PRO A 8 -26.94 -19.48 -43.21
N PRO A 9 -26.58 -20.75 -43.45
CA PRO A 9 -25.83 -21.53 -42.47
C PRO A 9 -24.38 -21.04 -42.29
N VAL A 10 -23.73 -20.54 -43.35
CA VAL A 10 -22.38 -19.95 -43.26
C VAL A 10 -22.40 -18.67 -42.42
N MET A 11 -23.38 -17.79 -42.63
CA MET A 11 -23.56 -16.60 -41.81
C MET A 11 -23.84 -16.94 -40.34
N GLY A 12 -24.65 -17.98 -40.08
CA GLY A 12 -24.90 -18.48 -38.73
C GLY A 12 -23.61 -18.98 -38.04
N LEU A 13 -22.78 -19.74 -38.75
CA LEU A 13 -21.49 -20.21 -38.23
C LEU A 13 -20.53 -19.03 -37.95
N VAL A 14 -20.44 -18.06 -38.86
CA VAL A 14 -19.58 -16.88 -38.68
C VAL A 14 -20.01 -16.08 -37.46
N VAL A 15 -21.32 -15.80 -37.32
CA VAL A 15 -21.84 -15.08 -36.13
C VAL A 15 -21.53 -15.85 -34.86
N PHE A 16 -21.77 -17.17 -34.84
CA PHE A 16 -21.45 -18.01 -33.69
C PHE A 16 -19.97 -17.93 -33.31
N LEU A 17 -19.06 -18.08 -34.27
CA LEU A 17 -17.62 -18.00 -34.02
C LEU A 17 -17.21 -16.62 -33.48
N VAL A 18 -17.73 -15.54 -34.06
CA VAL A 18 -17.46 -14.18 -33.60
C VAL A 18 -17.97 -13.98 -32.16
N THR A 19 -19.16 -14.49 -31.83
CA THR A 19 -19.70 -14.40 -30.48
C THR A 19 -18.84 -15.18 -29.48
N VAL A 20 -18.44 -16.41 -29.81
CA VAL A 20 -17.59 -17.23 -28.93
C VAL A 20 -16.22 -16.58 -28.71
N VAL A 21 -15.58 -16.09 -29.76
CA VAL A 21 -14.30 -15.37 -29.65
C VAL A 21 -14.46 -14.10 -28.83
N GLY A 22 -15.52 -13.31 -29.07
CA GLY A 22 -15.81 -12.10 -28.32
C GLY A 22 -16.00 -12.37 -26.82
N LEU A 23 -16.76 -13.42 -26.47
CA LEU A 23 -16.94 -13.85 -25.08
C LEU A 23 -15.60 -14.29 -24.45
N GLY A 24 -14.78 -15.05 -25.20
CA GLY A 24 -13.46 -15.46 -24.75
C GLY A 24 -12.54 -14.29 -24.43
N LEU A 25 -12.56 -13.23 -25.24
CA LEU A 25 -11.78 -12.01 -24.99
C LEU A 25 -12.24 -11.28 -23.74
N VAL A 26 -13.57 -11.17 -23.51
CA VAL A 26 -14.12 -10.53 -22.30
C VAL A 26 -13.73 -11.29 -21.04
N VAL A 27 -13.86 -12.62 -21.05
CA VAL A 27 -13.47 -13.47 -19.91
C VAL A 27 -11.95 -13.42 -19.69
N GLY A 28 -11.17 -13.39 -20.77
CA GLY A 28 -9.71 -13.24 -20.72
C GLY A 28 -9.28 -11.92 -20.08
N ASP A 29 -9.83 -10.79 -20.52
CA ASP A 29 -9.56 -9.45 -19.94
C ASP A 29 -9.92 -9.41 -18.46
N TRP A 30 -11.11 -9.89 -18.11
CA TRP A 30 -11.57 -9.95 -16.72
C TRP A 30 -10.67 -10.83 -15.84
N THR A 31 -10.24 -11.98 -16.34
CA THR A 31 -9.30 -12.88 -15.62
C THR A 31 -7.95 -12.19 -15.41
N SER A 32 -7.43 -11.54 -16.45
CA SER A 32 -6.17 -10.77 -16.38
C SER A 32 -6.24 -9.69 -15.32
N ARG A 33 -7.31 -8.89 -15.28
CA ARG A 33 -7.50 -7.86 -14.26
C ARG A 33 -7.49 -8.42 -12.84
N ASN A 34 -8.10 -9.58 -12.61
CA ASN A 34 -8.10 -10.21 -11.29
C ASN A 34 -6.71 -10.70 -10.88
N LEU A 35 -5.92 -11.24 -11.81
CA LEU A 35 -4.55 -11.66 -11.54
C LEU A 35 -3.62 -10.47 -11.28
N GLU A 36 -3.73 -9.41 -12.08
CA GLU A 36 -2.98 -8.17 -11.91
C GLU A 36 -3.33 -7.50 -10.59
N MET A 37 -4.61 -7.39 -10.25
CA MET A 37 -5.05 -6.83 -8.98
C MET A 37 -4.60 -7.70 -7.79
N ARG A 38 -4.59 -9.03 -7.93
CA ARG A 38 -4.03 -9.93 -6.90
C ARG A 38 -2.56 -9.70 -6.66
N ALA A 39 -1.77 -9.52 -7.71
CA ALA A 39 -0.35 -9.22 -7.60
C ALA A 39 -0.15 -7.85 -6.93
N LEU A 40 -0.92 -6.84 -7.33
CA LEU A 40 -0.86 -5.50 -6.74
C LEU A 40 -1.21 -5.53 -5.25
N VAL A 41 -2.33 -6.15 -4.88
CA VAL A 41 -2.75 -6.24 -3.47
C VAL A 41 -1.73 -7.01 -2.64
N GLY A 42 -1.15 -8.10 -3.16
CA GLY A 42 -0.09 -8.83 -2.45
C GLY A 42 1.14 -7.97 -2.17
N ALA A 43 1.66 -7.27 -3.17
CA ALA A 43 2.81 -6.37 -2.99
C ALA A 43 2.49 -5.21 -2.03
N VAL A 44 1.24 -4.72 -2.04
CA VAL A 44 0.76 -3.71 -1.10
C VAL A 44 0.75 -4.24 0.34
N GLU A 45 0.25 -5.46 0.57
CA GLU A 45 0.26 -6.09 1.90
C GLU A 45 1.70 -6.27 2.42
N ASP A 46 2.63 -6.68 1.55
CA ASP A 46 4.05 -6.82 1.91
C ASP A 46 4.67 -5.45 2.26
N SER A 47 4.30 -4.38 1.54
CA SER A 47 4.69 -3.00 1.85
C SER A 47 4.14 -2.53 3.19
N GLU A 48 2.87 -2.79 3.50
CA GLU A 48 2.28 -2.47 4.82
C GLU A 48 2.98 -3.23 5.94
N SER A 49 3.33 -4.50 5.72
CA SER A 49 4.08 -5.28 6.69
C SER A 49 5.46 -4.68 6.98
N ALA A 50 6.14 -4.11 5.97
CA ALA A 50 7.43 -3.44 6.15
C ALA A 50 7.28 -2.13 6.94
N MET A 51 6.21 -1.37 6.69
CA MET A 51 5.88 -0.16 7.44
C MET A 51 5.52 -0.48 8.90
N THR A 52 4.71 -1.53 9.13
CA THR A 52 4.38 -2.02 10.48
C THR A 52 5.63 -2.44 11.23
N TRP A 53 6.50 -3.23 10.60
CA TRP A 53 7.74 -3.67 11.22
C TRP A 53 8.62 -2.48 11.62
N THR A 54 8.68 -1.44 10.78
CA THR A 54 9.43 -0.22 11.06
C THR A 54 8.86 0.54 12.27
N ASP A 55 7.54 0.72 12.32
CA ASP A 55 6.88 1.37 13.46
C ASP A 55 7.09 0.55 14.75
N ASP A 56 6.97 -0.77 14.70
CA ASP A 56 7.23 -1.67 15.83
C ASP A 56 8.66 -1.50 16.40
N GLN A 57 9.68 -1.38 15.54
CA GLN A 57 11.05 -1.10 15.98
C GLN A 57 11.14 0.24 16.70
N ILE A 58 10.55 1.29 16.13
CA ILE A 58 10.55 2.64 16.68
C ILE A 58 9.83 2.68 18.03
N GLN A 59 8.63 2.09 18.12
CA GLN A 59 7.86 2.01 19.37
C GLN A 59 8.58 1.21 20.45
N SER A 60 9.25 0.12 20.08
CA SER A 60 10.08 -0.67 21.00
C SER A 60 11.20 0.18 21.61
N ILE A 61 11.89 0.98 20.79
CA ILE A 61 12.94 1.90 21.26
C ILE A 61 12.35 2.98 22.15
N ILE A 62 11.24 3.62 21.73
CA ILE A 62 10.56 4.65 22.52
C ILE A 62 10.16 4.08 23.89
N LYS A 63 9.62 2.86 23.95
CA LYS A 63 9.25 2.21 25.21
C LYS A 63 10.48 1.93 26.08
N GLN A 64 11.54 1.37 25.49
CA GLN A 64 12.77 1.04 26.22
C GLN A 64 13.40 2.26 26.91
N TYR A 65 13.42 3.41 26.25
CA TYR A 65 14.03 4.63 26.79
C TYR A 65 13.01 5.55 27.49
N GLY A 66 11.73 5.53 27.13
CA GLY A 66 10.66 6.35 27.68
C GLY A 66 10.18 5.93 29.08
N ASP A 67 10.21 4.62 29.39
CA ASP A 67 9.72 4.08 30.66
C ASP A 67 10.63 4.37 31.87
N THR A 68 11.86 4.85 31.62
CA THR A 68 12.92 4.95 32.66
C THR A 68 12.98 6.30 33.40
N GLY A 69 12.06 7.23 33.14
CA GLY A 69 12.07 8.57 33.74
C GLY A 69 13.04 9.51 33.03
N LYS A 70 13.75 10.40 33.76
CA LYS A 70 14.73 11.32 33.13
C LYS A 70 15.95 10.55 32.64
N LEU A 71 16.07 10.42 31.32
CA LEU A 71 17.24 9.86 30.65
C LEU A 71 18.51 10.67 30.98
N THR A 72 19.59 9.96 31.33
CA THR A 72 20.93 10.54 31.38
C THR A 72 21.38 10.96 29.98
N ALA A 73 22.34 11.88 29.87
CA ALA A 73 22.88 12.32 28.58
C ALA A 73 23.36 11.14 27.70
N ALA A 74 24.03 10.15 28.30
CA ALA A 74 24.48 8.96 27.58
C ALA A 74 23.32 8.09 27.07
N GLN A 75 22.21 8.00 27.82
CA GLN A 75 21.04 7.26 27.35
C GLN A 75 20.27 8.03 26.28
N LYS A 76 20.23 9.37 26.34
CA LYS A 76 19.66 10.21 25.27
C LYS A 76 20.40 9.97 23.96
N THR A 77 21.74 9.96 23.96
CA THR A 77 22.53 9.65 22.76
C THR A 77 22.25 8.25 22.23
N LYS A 78 22.22 7.22 23.10
CA LYS A 78 21.90 5.85 22.66
C LYS A 78 20.49 5.70 22.09
N ALA A 79 19.51 6.37 22.69
CA ALA A 79 18.14 6.39 22.17
C ALA A 79 18.09 7.06 20.80
N TRP A 80 18.80 8.17 20.63
CA TRP A 80 18.90 8.88 19.37
C TRP A 80 19.53 8.03 18.27
N ASP A 81 20.68 7.41 18.55
CA ASP A 81 21.37 6.54 17.61
C ASP A 81 20.50 5.36 17.21
N ALA A 82 19.80 4.73 18.16
CA ALA A 82 18.91 3.61 17.90
C ALA A 82 17.70 4.01 17.04
N LEU A 83 17.09 5.19 17.29
CA LEU A 83 15.99 5.69 16.47
C LEU A 83 16.43 6.03 15.05
N SER A 84 17.60 6.64 14.90
CA SER A 84 18.21 6.93 13.60
C SER A 84 18.50 5.63 12.82
N GLU A 85 19.04 4.61 13.48
CA GLU A 85 19.30 3.30 12.90
C GLU A 85 18.00 2.57 12.49
N ALA A 86 16.97 2.61 13.33
CA ALA A 86 15.67 2.03 13.01
C ALA A 86 15.00 2.73 11.81
N ALA A 87 15.07 4.06 11.75
CA ALA A 87 14.58 4.82 10.62
C ALA A 87 15.35 4.48 9.33
N TYR A 88 16.67 4.34 9.40
CA TYR A 88 17.48 3.94 8.24
C TYR A 88 17.12 2.53 7.75
N ALA A 89 17.01 1.57 8.66
CA ALA A 89 16.59 0.21 8.33
C ALA A 89 15.17 0.18 7.73
N GLY A 90 14.26 0.97 8.30
CA GLY A 90 12.90 1.15 7.81
C GLY A 90 12.86 1.76 6.42
N GLN A 91 13.65 2.79 6.15
CA GLN A 91 13.76 3.39 4.81
C GLN A 91 14.12 2.35 3.75
N PHE A 92 15.09 1.48 4.05
CA PHE A 92 15.51 0.43 3.13
C PHE A 92 14.43 -0.65 2.95
N ALA A 93 13.84 -1.14 4.04
CA ALA A 93 12.81 -2.18 3.99
C ALA A 93 11.55 -1.71 3.25
N ILE A 94 11.07 -0.51 3.58
CA ILE A 94 9.91 0.11 2.92
C ILE A 94 10.22 0.37 1.44
N GLY A 95 11.43 0.87 1.12
CA GLY A 95 11.85 1.10 -0.26
C GLY A 95 11.86 -0.17 -1.10
N ALA A 96 12.42 -1.26 -0.57
CA ALA A 96 12.42 -2.55 -1.26
C ALA A 96 10.99 -3.06 -1.54
N ALA A 97 10.08 -2.96 -0.56
CA ALA A 97 8.69 -3.34 -0.77
C ALA A 97 7.95 -2.39 -1.74
N GLY A 98 8.31 -1.10 -1.74
CA GLY A 98 7.80 -0.11 -2.70
C GLY A 98 8.20 -0.43 -4.14
N ASP A 99 9.44 -0.89 -4.35
CA ASP A 99 9.93 -1.35 -5.65
C ASP A 99 9.13 -2.58 -6.15
N GLU A 100 8.74 -3.48 -5.25
CA GLU A 100 7.87 -4.62 -5.59
C GLU A 100 6.48 -4.17 -6.04
N VAL A 101 5.87 -3.20 -5.35
CA VAL A 101 4.60 -2.57 -5.77
C VAL A 101 4.75 -1.93 -7.16
N ALA A 102 5.85 -1.20 -7.40
CA ALA A 102 6.12 -0.57 -8.68
C ALA A 102 6.40 -1.58 -9.82
N ALA A 103 6.94 -2.75 -9.50
CA ALA A 103 7.28 -3.80 -10.45
C ALA A 103 6.08 -4.64 -10.91
N VAL A 104 4.92 -4.52 -10.26
CA VAL A 104 3.71 -5.24 -10.67
C VAL A 104 3.36 -4.89 -12.11
N THR A 105 3.34 -5.90 -12.98
CA THR A 105 3.04 -5.73 -14.40
C THR A 105 1.53 -5.64 -14.59
N VAL A 106 1.08 -4.53 -15.18
CA VAL A 106 -0.33 -4.24 -15.44
C VAL A 106 -0.49 -3.91 -16.92
N LEU A 107 -1.55 -4.42 -17.55
CA LEU A 107 -1.77 -4.17 -18.97
C LEU A 107 -2.07 -2.67 -19.20
N PRO A 108 -1.55 -2.05 -20.29
CA PRO A 108 -1.65 -0.61 -20.48
C PRO A 108 -3.07 -0.04 -20.53
N TRP A 109 -4.07 -0.87 -20.81
CA TRP A 109 -5.49 -0.47 -20.85
C TRP A 109 -6.22 -0.67 -19.51
N HIS A 110 -5.63 -1.35 -18.52
CA HIS A 110 -6.18 -1.47 -17.16
C HIS A 110 -5.87 -0.23 -16.33
N LYS A 111 -6.38 0.92 -16.80
CA LYS A 111 -6.05 2.24 -16.26
C LYS A 111 -6.34 2.40 -14.78
N ASP A 112 -7.41 1.79 -14.27
CA ASP A 112 -7.75 1.87 -12.85
C ASP A 112 -6.71 1.17 -11.97
N ILE A 113 -6.20 0.00 -12.39
CA ILE A 113 -5.13 -0.71 -11.67
C ILE A 113 -3.82 0.09 -11.72
N LEU A 114 -3.47 0.65 -12.88
CA LEU A 114 -2.29 1.53 -13.01
C LEU A 114 -2.37 2.78 -12.12
N GLN A 115 -3.55 3.38 -12.00
CA GLN A 115 -3.77 4.54 -11.11
C GLN A 115 -3.63 4.14 -9.64
N ALA A 116 -4.18 2.99 -9.26
CA ALA A 116 -4.08 2.46 -7.91
C ALA A 116 -2.63 2.14 -7.53
N GLN A 117 -1.89 1.47 -8.43
CA GLN A 117 -0.47 1.21 -8.28
C GLN A 117 0.33 2.50 -8.09
N ALA A 118 0.16 3.49 -8.99
CA ALA A 118 0.89 4.75 -8.91
C ALA A 118 0.60 5.52 -7.61
N ALA A 119 -0.64 5.51 -7.15
CA ALA A 119 -1.01 6.14 -5.88
C ALA A 119 -0.36 5.45 -4.68
N TYR A 120 -0.28 4.12 -4.70
CA TYR A 120 0.38 3.38 -3.63
C TYR A 120 1.89 3.56 -3.61
N VAL A 121 2.53 3.60 -4.79
CA VAL A 121 3.95 3.93 -4.92
C VAL A 121 4.22 5.32 -4.34
N ALA A 122 3.34 6.30 -4.58
CA ALA A 122 3.46 7.63 -3.98
C ALA A 122 3.33 7.60 -2.46
N HIS A 123 2.50 6.72 -1.90
CA HIS A 123 2.40 6.51 -0.46
C HIS A 123 3.68 5.90 0.12
N ASN A 124 4.22 4.87 -0.53
CA ASN A 124 5.48 4.27 -0.13
C ASN A 124 6.64 5.28 -0.18
N GLN A 125 6.69 6.13 -1.22
CA GLN A 125 7.67 7.22 -1.31
C GLN A 125 7.54 8.21 -0.14
N ALA A 126 6.32 8.57 0.26
CA ALA A 126 6.11 9.47 1.39
C ALA A 126 6.67 8.89 2.70
N TRP A 127 6.53 7.58 2.91
CA TRP A 127 7.16 6.87 4.02
C TRP A 127 8.69 6.86 3.95
N GLN A 128 9.26 6.59 2.76
CA GLN A 128 10.71 6.63 2.58
C GLN A 128 11.29 8.02 2.86
N ASP A 129 10.63 9.07 2.38
CA ASP A 129 11.03 10.46 2.63
C ASP A 129 10.96 10.78 4.13
N TYR A 130 9.92 10.30 4.81
CA TYR A 130 9.77 10.45 6.25
C TYR A 130 10.89 9.74 7.03
N MET A 131 11.19 8.49 6.69
CA MET A 131 12.27 7.71 7.31
C MET A 131 13.65 8.30 7.04
N LYS A 132 13.87 8.87 5.85
CA LYS A 132 15.10 9.58 5.54
C LYS A 132 15.31 10.78 6.46
N ILE A 133 14.26 11.60 6.66
CA ILE A 133 14.31 12.74 7.58
C ILE A 133 14.57 12.24 9.00
N ALA A 134 13.89 11.19 9.44
CA ALA A 134 14.06 10.60 10.77
C ALA A 134 15.43 9.97 11.00
N THR A 135 16.12 9.53 9.95
CA THR A 135 17.50 9.05 10.02
C THR A 135 18.45 10.20 10.39
N GLU A 136 18.24 11.39 9.82
CA GLU A 136 19.07 12.57 10.09
C GLU A 136 18.70 13.25 11.41
N ASP A 137 17.40 13.36 11.69
CA ASP A 137 16.83 13.95 12.91
C ASP A 137 15.64 13.11 13.43
N PRO A 138 15.89 12.16 14.36
CA PRO A 138 14.87 11.38 15.05
C PRO A 138 13.74 12.20 15.70
N VAL A 139 13.89 13.51 15.93
CA VAL A 139 12.77 14.35 16.40
C VAL A 139 11.60 14.33 15.41
N ALA A 140 11.84 14.08 14.12
CA ALA A 140 10.80 13.90 13.12
C ALA A 140 9.83 12.75 13.45
N LEU A 141 10.28 11.72 14.18
CA LEU A 141 9.43 10.58 14.60
C LEU A 141 8.29 10.99 15.54
N PHE A 142 8.41 12.15 16.19
CA PHE A 142 7.42 12.67 17.12
C PHE A 142 6.50 13.74 16.51
N LYS A 143 6.66 14.03 15.21
CA LYS A 143 5.84 15.00 14.48
C LYS A 143 4.71 14.30 13.74
N THR A 144 3.67 15.05 13.39
CA THR A 144 2.62 14.58 12.49
C THR A 144 3.17 14.31 11.09
N GLN A 145 2.55 13.37 10.39
CA GLN A 145 3.02 12.86 9.09
C GLN A 145 2.02 13.19 7.96
N PRO A 146 1.84 14.48 7.60
CA PRO A 146 0.76 14.89 6.69
C PRO A 146 0.89 14.28 5.29
N ALA A 147 2.12 14.08 4.78
CA ALA A 147 2.34 13.47 3.46
C ALA A 147 1.99 11.98 3.45
N VAL A 148 2.43 11.23 4.47
CA VAL A 148 2.09 9.81 4.64
C VAL A 148 0.57 9.63 4.73
N ASN A 149 -0.08 10.44 5.57
CA ASN A 149 -1.53 10.38 5.79
C ASN A 149 -2.32 10.72 4.53
N SER A 150 -2.01 11.84 3.87
CA SER A 150 -2.75 12.27 2.68
C SER A 150 -2.56 11.35 1.48
N THR A 151 -1.38 10.74 1.32
CA THR A 151 -1.13 9.77 0.24
C THR A 151 -1.87 8.46 0.48
N PHE A 152 -1.98 7.98 1.72
CA PHE A 152 -2.78 6.81 2.07
C PHE A 152 -4.27 7.04 1.80
N GLU A 153 -4.80 8.18 2.27
CA GLU A 153 -6.19 8.59 2.04
C GLU A 153 -6.52 8.71 0.54
N ALA A 154 -5.55 9.18 -0.27
CA ALA A 154 -5.70 9.26 -1.72
C ALA A 154 -5.65 7.89 -2.42
N ALA A 155 -4.83 6.95 -1.93
CA ALA A 155 -4.67 5.62 -2.52
C ALA A 155 -5.91 4.73 -2.32
N GLY A 156 -6.56 4.81 -1.16
CA GLY A 156 -7.69 3.94 -0.79
C GLY A 156 -8.84 3.91 -1.81
N PRO A 157 -9.41 5.05 -2.21
CA PRO A 157 -10.48 5.08 -3.22
C PRO A 157 -10.05 4.50 -4.57
N LEU A 158 -8.79 4.69 -4.97
CA LEU A 158 -8.26 4.17 -6.23
C LEU A 158 -8.10 2.65 -6.19
N MET A 159 -7.55 2.12 -5.09
CA MET A 159 -7.45 0.68 -4.84
C MET A 159 -8.83 0.02 -4.84
N LYS A 160 -9.81 0.61 -4.15
CA LYS A 160 -11.20 0.10 -4.09
C LYS A 160 -11.87 0.12 -5.47
N LYS A 161 -11.66 1.18 -6.26
CA LYS A 161 -12.19 1.31 -7.62
C LYS A 161 -11.58 0.29 -8.60
N ALA A 162 -10.30 -0.05 -8.41
CA ALA A 162 -9.57 -0.95 -9.30
C ALA A 162 -9.99 -2.43 -9.16
N VAL A 163 -10.68 -2.81 -8.08
CA VAL A 163 -11.15 -4.17 -7.84
C VAL A 163 -12.12 -4.61 -8.96
N PRO A 164 -11.82 -5.70 -9.70
CA PRO A 164 -12.71 -6.19 -10.75
C PRO A 164 -14.06 -6.68 -10.23
N ILE A 165 -15.10 -6.61 -11.06
CA ILE A 165 -16.43 -7.15 -10.77
C ILE A 165 -16.77 -8.25 -11.80
N PRO A 166 -17.08 -9.49 -11.38
CA PRO A 166 -16.95 -10.00 -10.01
C PRO A 166 -15.48 -10.10 -9.57
N ALA A 167 -15.24 -9.94 -8.27
CA ALA A 167 -13.90 -10.05 -7.69
C ALA A 167 -13.59 -11.51 -7.36
N LEU A 168 -12.39 -11.97 -7.73
CA LEU A 168 -11.81 -13.22 -7.25
C LEU A 168 -10.86 -12.96 -6.07
N PHE A 169 -10.31 -14.04 -5.48
CA PHE A 169 -9.22 -13.99 -4.49
C PHE A 169 -9.47 -13.07 -3.29
N GLU A 170 -10.74 -12.90 -2.90
CA GLU A 170 -11.15 -12.02 -1.80
C GLU A 170 -10.63 -10.58 -1.96
N LEU A 171 -10.38 -10.14 -3.20
CA LEU A 171 -9.72 -8.85 -3.49
C LEU A 171 -10.44 -7.67 -2.86
N LYS A 172 -11.78 -7.71 -2.83
CA LYS A 172 -12.58 -6.67 -2.19
C LYS A 172 -12.26 -6.60 -0.70
N ASP A 173 -12.32 -7.73 -0.01
CA ASP A 173 -12.16 -7.80 1.45
C ASP A 173 -10.72 -7.48 1.85
N ARG A 174 -9.72 -7.95 1.08
CA ARG A 174 -8.31 -7.63 1.29
C ARG A 174 -8.01 -6.13 1.14
N VAL A 175 -8.54 -5.50 0.09
CA VAL A 175 -8.42 -4.03 -0.08
C VAL A 175 -9.16 -3.29 1.03
N GLU A 176 -10.34 -3.75 1.44
CA GLU A 176 -11.07 -3.14 2.56
C GLU A 176 -10.31 -3.25 3.87
N LEU A 177 -9.60 -4.36 4.11
CA LEU A 177 -8.78 -4.57 5.29
C LEU A 177 -7.57 -3.65 5.35
N ILE A 178 -6.84 -3.46 4.24
CA ILE A 178 -5.69 -2.55 4.16
C ILE A 178 -6.12 -1.13 4.56
N PHE A 179 -7.25 -0.65 4.03
CA PHE A 179 -7.75 0.70 4.26
C PHE A 179 -8.82 0.78 5.36
N ALA A 180 -8.81 -0.18 6.29
CA ALA A 180 -9.74 -0.17 7.41
C ALA A 180 -9.32 0.91 8.43
N PRO A 181 -10.26 1.69 8.99
CA PRO A 181 -9.92 2.62 10.06
C PRO A 181 -9.39 1.83 11.27
N GLU A 182 -8.29 2.30 11.87
CA GLU A 182 -7.75 1.67 13.07
C GLU A 182 -8.80 1.69 14.22
N PRO A 183 -8.92 0.60 14.99
CA PRO A 183 -9.79 0.59 16.16
C PRO A 183 -9.33 1.64 17.18
N ALA A 184 -10.28 2.35 17.77
CA ALA A 184 -9.99 3.41 18.73
C ALA A 184 -9.24 2.87 19.96
N GLY A 185 -8.02 3.36 20.19
CA GLY A 185 -7.24 3.07 21.41
C GLY A 185 -6.07 2.09 21.25
N THR A 186 -5.80 1.61 20.04
CA THR A 186 -4.56 0.87 19.72
C THR A 186 -3.39 1.86 19.60
N PRO A 187 -2.20 1.58 20.18
CA PRO A 187 -0.98 2.26 19.77
C PRO A 187 -0.84 2.10 18.26
N SER A 188 -0.47 3.19 17.56
CA SER A 188 -0.34 3.29 16.11
C SER A 188 0.05 1.96 15.49
N GLY A 189 -0.85 1.39 14.69
CA GLY A 189 -0.75 0.06 14.15
C GLY A 189 -0.90 0.10 12.64
N SER A 190 -0.11 0.96 11.99
CA SER A 190 0.25 0.93 10.55
C SER A 190 -0.89 0.78 9.52
N SER A 191 -2.17 0.86 9.86
CA SER A 191 -3.27 0.55 8.92
C SER A 191 -3.98 1.82 8.42
N GLY A 192 -3.44 2.99 8.74
CA GLY A 192 -4.06 4.27 8.47
C GLY A 192 -3.23 5.44 8.98
N PRO A 193 -3.71 6.68 8.75
CA PRO A 193 -2.95 7.88 9.09
C PRO A 193 -2.52 7.83 10.55
N THR A 194 -1.21 7.91 10.78
CA THR A 194 -0.59 8.00 12.10
C THR A 194 -1.21 9.21 12.80
N GLN A 195 -2.18 8.96 13.68
CA GLN A 195 -2.70 10.00 14.54
C GLN A 195 -1.57 10.41 15.48
N GLU A 196 -1.45 11.73 15.65
CA GLU A 196 -0.59 12.42 16.60
C GLU A 196 -0.11 11.49 17.70
N VAL A 197 1.22 11.28 17.80
CA VAL A 197 1.84 10.74 19.00
C VAL A 197 1.22 11.51 20.18
N ARG A 198 0.30 10.86 20.89
CA ARG A 198 -0.44 11.50 21.97
C ARG A 198 0.57 11.87 23.04
N TYR A 199 0.97 13.14 23.03
CA TYR A 199 1.51 13.87 24.15
C TYR A 199 2.58 13.11 24.96
N PHE A 200 3.80 12.98 24.42
CA PHE A 200 4.95 12.95 25.33
C PHE A 200 5.26 14.40 25.70
N PRO A 201 5.19 14.79 26.98
CA PRO A 201 5.50 16.15 27.36
C PRO A 201 6.96 16.41 26.95
N THR A 202 7.17 17.48 26.20
CA THR A 202 8.46 18.03 25.73
C THR A 202 9.50 18.24 26.85
N SER A 203 9.13 18.00 28.12
CA SER A 203 9.96 18.08 29.30
C SER A 203 10.94 16.91 29.53
N VAL A 204 10.95 15.87 28.70
CA VAL A 204 11.90 14.74 28.86
C VAL A 204 13.21 14.97 28.08
N ILE A 205 13.17 15.78 27.02
CA ILE A 205 14.30 15.95 26.10
C ILE A 205 15.10 17.23 26.38
N HIS A 206 14.51 18.27 26.99
CA HIS A 206 15.25 19.45 27.47
C HIS A 206 15.94 19.22 28.82
#